data_AF-A0A8J8TJV9-F1
#
_entry.id   AF-A0A8J8TJV9-F1
#
_cell.length_a   1.000
_cell.length_b   1.000
_cell.length_c   1.000
_cell.angle_alpha   90.00
_cell.angle_beta   90.00
_cell.angle_gamma   90.00
#
_symmetry.space_group_name_H-M   'P 1'
#
loop_
_entity.id
_entity.type
_entity.pdbx_description
1 polymer ?
#
loop_
_entity_poly.entity_id
_entity_poly.type
_entity_poly.pdbx_seq_one_letter_code
_entity_poly.pdbx_strand_id
1 'polypeptide(L)'
;MKDEIKKVIESSGGKMDNWIPVSERPGREPFANEANYSFNDLFWGKIHLRNDGDLYVLIISKIVFNWKDRRKDLKLNGEIVDAAGGLMWLREYNVDGLKSDMDYIKNYLNSLKQQQKTS
;
A
#
# COMPACT_ATOMS: atom_id res chain seq x y z
N MET A 1 -8.89 -8.17 -12.07
CA MET A 1 -7.87 -7.38 -11.33
C MET A 1 -8.42 -6.36 -10.34
N LYS A 2 -9.13 -5.28 -10.73
CA LYS A 2 -9.64 -4.25 -9.78
C LYS A 2 -10.46 -4.81 -8.61
N ASP A 3 -11.39 -5.73 -8.91
CA ASP A 3 -12.22 -6.38 -7.90
C ASP A 3 -11.42 -7.37 -7.03
N GLU A 4 -10.42 -8.03 -7.61
CA GLU A 4 -9.51 -8.91 -6.86
C GLU A 4 -8.67 -8.11 -5.86
N ILE A 5 -8.12 -6.97 -6.29
CA ILE A 5 -7.38 -6.05 -5.42
C ILE A 5 -8.29 -5.60 -4.27
N LYS A 6 -9.53 -5.19 -4.56
CA LYS A 6 -10.49 -4.80 -3.52
C LYS A 6 -10.75 -5.92 -2.52
N LYS A 7 -11.00 -7.15 -3.01
CA LYS A 7 -11.15 -8.34 -2.16
C LYS A 7 -9.90 -8.61 -1.31
N VAL A 8 -8.71 -8.43 -1.85
CA VAL A 8 -7.45 -8.59 -1.09
C VAL A 8 -7.38 -7.58 0.05
N ILE A 9 -7.64 -6.30 -0.21
CA ILE A 9 -7.60 -5.27 0.82
C ILE A 9 -8.64 -5.54 1.91
N GLU A 10 -9.88 -5.83 1.53
CA GLU A 10 -10.99 -6.08 2.46
C GLU A 10 -10.78 -7.36 3.27
N SER A 11 -10.33 -8.46 2.64
CA SER A 11 -10.02 -9.72 3.34
C SER A 11 -8.83 -9.61 4.29
N SER A 12 -7.92 -8.66 4.04
CA SER A 12 -6.79 -8.37 4.94
C SER A 12 -7.20 -7.49 6.13
N GLY A 13 -8.46 -7.03 6.19
CA GLY A 13 -9.01 -6.18 7.25
C GLY A 13 -8.95 -4.69 6.95
N GLY A 14 -8.68 -4.30 5.71
CA GLY A 14 -8.72 -2.92 5.25
C GLY A 14 -10.10 -2.51 4.72
N LYS A 15 -10.24 -1.22 4.42
CA LYS A 15 -11.36 -0.67 3.65
C LYS A 15 -10.81 0.01 2.41
N MET A 16 -11.48 -0.14 1.28
CA MET A 16 -11.08 0.43 0.00
C MET A 16 -12.21 1.25 -0.61
N ASP A 17 -11.88 2.45 -1.06
CA ASP A 17 -12.82 3.33 -1.76
C ASP A 17 -13.06 2.84 -3.20
N ASN A 18 -13.98 3.50 -3.90
CA ASN A 18 -14.22 3.22 -5.31
C ASN A 18 -13.02 3.66 -6.16
N TRP A 19 -12.81 2.92 -7.25
CA TRP A 19 -11.83 3.29 -8.27
C TRP A 19 -12.24 4.57 -8.98
N ILE A 20 -11.29 5.48 -9.14
CA ILE A 20 -11.42 6.70 -9.94
C ILE A 20 -10.40 6.69 -11.08
N PRO A 21 -10.78 7.10 -12.30
CA PRO A 21 -9.82 7.27 -13.38
C PRO A 21 -8.92 8.47 -13.07
N VAL A 22 -7.64 8.37 -13.42
CA VAL A 22 -6.67 9.46 -13.25
C VAL A 22 -5.89 9.72 -14.54
N SER A 23 -5.67 11.01 -14.82
CA SER A 23 -4.93 11.50 -15.97
C SER A 23 -3.63 12.15 -15.49
N GLU A 24 -2.54 12.05 -16.27
CA GLU A 24 -1.26 12.66 -15.88
C GLU A 24 -1.36 14.19 -15.75
N ARG A 25 -2.26 14.78 -16.54
CA ARG A 25 -2.56 16.21 -16.54
C ARG A 25 -4.06 16.43 -16.81
N PRO A 26 -4.63 17.56 -16.35
CA PRO A 26 -6.02 17.90 -16.65
C PRO A 26 -6.31 17.89 -18.16
N GLY A 27 -7.45 17.30 -18.55
CA GLY A 27 -7.91 17.25 -19.95
C GLY A 27 -7.24 16.18 -20.83
N ARG A 28 -6.35 15.35 -20.29
CA ARG A 28 -5.82 14.17 -20.98
C ARG A 28 -6.66 12.93 -20.67
N GLU A 29 -6.61 11.95 -21.58
CA GLU A 29 -7.17 10.63 -21.33
C GLU A 29 -6.58 9.99 -20.06
N PRO A 30 -7.39 9.27 -19.27
CA PRO A 30 -6.88 8.56 -18.11
C PRO A 30 -5.85 7.49 -18.49
N PHE A 31 -4.71 7.50 -17.80
CA PHE A 31 -3.63 6.52 -17.99
C PHE A 31 -3.65 5.41 -16.92
N ALA A 32 -4.42 5.62 -15.86
CA ALA A 32 -4.50 4.72 -14.72
C ALA A 32 -5.84 4.88 -13.99
N ASN A 33 -6.03 4.00 -13.01
CA ASN A 33 -7.08 4.12 -12.01
C ASN A 33 -6.49 4.10 -10.62
N GLU A 34 -7.08 4.87 -9.72
CA GLU A 34 -6.66 4.94 -8.33
C GLU A 34 -7.81 4.62 -7.38
N ALA A 35 -7.46 4.08 -6.22
CA ALA A 35 -8.39 3.91 -5.12
C ALA A 35 -7.64 4.06 -3.80
N ASN A 36 -8.22 4.84 -2.88
CA ASN A 36 -7.67 4.95 -1.53
C ASN A 36 -8.04 3.72 -0.73
N TYR A 37 -7.23 3.42 0.28
CA TYR A 37 -7.55 2.41 1.26
C TYR A 37 -7.04 2.78 2.66
N SER A 38 -7.58 2.11 3.67
CA SER A 38 -7.18 2.31 5.07
C SER A 38 -7.24 1.02 5.88
N PHE A 39 -6.34 0.92 6.86
CA PHE A 39 -6.29 -0.15 7.87
C PHE A 39 -6.39 0.50 9.26
N ASN A 40 -7.60 0.96 9.61
CA ASN A 40 -7.92 1.60 10.88
C ASN A 40 -6.84 2.61 11.34
N ASP A 41 -6.25 2.40 12.52
CA ASP A 41 -5.24 3.28 13.12
C ASP A 41 -3.79 2.85 12.85
N LEU A 42 -3.56 2.01 11.85
CA LEU A 42 -2.21 1.53 11.52
C LEU A 42 -1.61 2.30 10.35
N PHE A 43 -2.29 2.29 9.21
CA PHE A 43 -1.82 2.94 8.00
C PHE A 43 -2.98 3.18 7.03
N TRP A 44 -2.73 4.04 6.07
CA TRP A 44 -3.62 4.30 4.94
C TRP A 44 -2.78 4.50 3.69
N GLY A 45 -3.42 4.58 2.55
CA GLY A 45 -2.68 4.60 1.31
C GLY A 45 -3.55 4.72 0.08
N LYS A 46 -2.91 4.49 -1.05
CA LYS A 46 -3.54 4.53 -2.36
C LYS A 46 -2.97 3.42 -3.22
N ILE A 47 -3.84 2.75 -3.96
CA ILE A 47 -3.44 1.83 -5.03
C ILE A 47 -3.59 2.56 -6.35
N HIS A 48 -2.56 2.47 -7.19
CA HIS A 48 -2.50 3.03 -8.53
C HIS A 48 -2.28 1.89 -9.52
N LEU A 49 -3.30 1.58 -10.32
CA LEU A 49 -3.27 0.54 -11.35
C LEU A 49 -3.25 1.22 -12.72
N ARG A 50 -2.12 1.12 -13.40
CA ARG A 50 -1.94 1.66 -14.75
C ARG A 50 -2.65 0.80 -15.81
N ASN A 51 -2.94 1.41 -16.95
CA ASN A 51 -3.60 0.72 -18.07
C ASN A 51 -2.72 -0.37 -18.71
N ASP A 52 -1.40 -0.30 -18.51
CA ASP A 52 -0.42 -1.32 -18.93
C ASP A 52 -0.33 -2.51 -17.94
N GLY A 53 -1.04 -2.45 -16.82
CA GLY A 53 -1.08 -3.48 -15.79
C GLY A 53 -0.10 -3.26 -14.63
N ASP A 54 0.75 -2.24 -14.69
CA ASP A 54 1.64 -1.92 -13.56
C ASP A 54 0.84 -1.50 -12.33
N LEU A 55 1.17 -2.12 -11.19
CA LEU A 55 0.49 -1.93 -9.91
C LEU A 55 1.44 -1.27 -8.91
N TYR A 56 1.07 -0.08 -8.44
CA TYR A 56 1.79 0.64 -7.41
C TYR A 56 0.93 0.84 -6.17
N VAL A 57 1.54 0.71 -5.00
CA VAL A 57 0.89 0.85 -3.71
C VAL A 57 1.64 1.88 -2.88
N LEU A 58 0.95 2.96 -2.54
CA LEU A 58 1.41 3.95 -1.58
C LEU A 58 0.97 3.53 -0.19
N ILE A 59 1.92 3.50 0.75
CA ILE A 59 1.69 3.17 2.16
C ILE A 59 2.13 4.34 3.03
N ILE A 60 1.22 4.85 3.84
CA ILE A 60 1.46 5.92 4.80
C ILE A 60 1.15 5.41 6.20
N SER A 61 2.20 5.19 6.98
CA SER A 61 2.12 4.76 8.37
C SER A 61 1.57 5.86 9.27
N LYS A 62 0.69 5.49 10.20
CA LYS A 62 0.28 6.34 11.32
C LYS A 62 1.21 6.20 12.53
N ILE A 63 2.06 5.18 12.55
CA ILE A 63 3.09 4.96 13.56
C ILE A 63 4.31 5.80 13.19
N VAL A 64 4.85 6.53 14.16
CA VAL A 64 6.03 7.38 13.97
C VAL A 64 7.27 6.50 13.85
N PHE A 65 7.75 6.32 12.63
CA PHE A 65 9.05 5.75 12.29
C PHE A 65 9.43 6.15 10.85
N ASN A 66 10.61 5.72 10.41
CA ASN A 66 11.10 5.95 9.06
C ASN A 66 11.24 4.64 8.29
N TRP A 67 10.49 4.47 7.19
CA TRP A 67 10.57 3.28 6.33
C TRP A 67 11.96 3.07 5.74
N LYS A 68 12.68 4.15 5.43
CA LYS A 68 14.03 4.08 4.86
C LYS A 68 14.98 3.33 5.80
N ASP A 69 14.84 3.51 7.10
CA ASP A 69 15.69 2.90 8.12
C ASP A 69 15.34 1.42 8.34
N ARG A 70 14.17 0.97 7.86
CA ARG A 70 13.66 -0.41 8.00
C ARG A 70 13.68 -1.19 6.69
N ARG A 71 13.98 -0.55 5.56
CA ARG A 71 13.89 -1.14 4.21
C ARG A 71 14.57 -2.50 4.09
N LYS A 72 15.74 -2.67 4.71
CA LYS A 72 16.54 -3.90 4.64
C LYS A 72 15.93 -5.08 5.40
N ASP A 73 15.04 -4.80 6.35
CA ASP A 73 14.43 -5.79 7.22
C ASP A 73 13.05 -6.25 6.71
N LEU A 74 12.51 -5.57 5.68
CA LEU A 74 11.21 -5.88 5.11
C LEU A 74 11.30 -7.07 4.15
N LYS A 75 10.49 -8.09 4.42
CA LYS A 75 10.36 -9.30 3.58
C LYS A 75 9.13 -9.19 2.71
N LEU A 76 9.18 -8.30 1.73
CA LEU A 76 8.10 -8.04 0.77
C LEU A 76 8.34 -8.81 -0.53
N ASN A 77 7.26 -9.20 -1.19
CA ASN A 77 7.27 -9.82 -2.51
C ASN A 77 7.40 -8.76 -3.62
N GLY A 78 6.81 -7.59 -3.40
CA GLY A 78 6.96 -6.43 -4.25
C GLY A 78 8.30 -5.73 -4.10
N GLU A 79 8.55 -4.77 -4.98
CA GLU A 79 9.75 -3.95 -4.98
C GLU A 79 9.47 -2.59 -4.32
N ILE A 80 10.30 -2.23 -3.32
CA ILE A 80 10.29 -0.88 -2.74
C ILE A 80 10.90 0.09 -3.74
N VAL A 81 10.06 0.91 -4.37
CA VAL A 81 10.44 1.94 -5.35
C VAL A 81 10.98 3.17 -4.63
N ASP A 82 10.33 3.57 -3.55
CA ASP A 82 10.73 4.73 -2.76
C ASP A 82 10.28 4.58 -1.29
N ALA A 83 11.01 5.21 -0.38
CA ALA A 83 10.71 5.21 1.05
C ALA A 83 11.29 6.45 1.73
N ALA A 84 10.42 7.23 2.39
CA ALA A 84 10.81 8.44 3.10
C ALA A 84 9.87 8.70 4.29
N GLY A 85 10.43 8.78 5.50
CA GLY A 85 9.64 8.98 6.72
C GLY A 85 8.57 7.91 6.86
N GLY A 86 7.33 8.31 7.15
CA GLY A 86 6.19 7.39 7.25
C GLY A 86 5.62 6.91 5.91
N LEU A 87 6.20 7.31 4.77
CA LEU A 87 5.75 6.96 3.42
C LEU A 87 6.64 5.89 2.75
N MET A 88 6.01 4.95 2.05
CA MET A 88 6.67 3.97 1.19
C MET A 88 5.85 3.69 -0.07
N TRP A 89 6.52 3.58 -1.21
CA TRP A 89 5.95 3.11 -2.47
C TRP A 89 6.44 1.69 -2.77
N LEU A 90 5.48 0.81 -3.09
CA LEU A 90 5.72 -0.54 -3.55
C LEU A 90 5.25 -0.68 -4.99
N ARG A 91 6.03 -1.41 -5.80
CA ARG A 91 5.57 -1.98 -7.05
C ARG A 91 5.23 -3.45 -6.81
N GLU A 92 4.01 -3.82 -7.14
CA GLU A 92 3.51 -5.18 -7.02
C GLU A 92 3.44 -5.84 -8.40
N TYR A 93 3.68 -7.14 -8.44
CA TYR A 93 3.73 -7.90 -9.69
C TYR A 93 2.47 -8.74 -9.93
N ASN A 94 1.75 -9.09 -8.87
CA ASN A 94 0.51 -9.87 -8.93
C ASN A 94 -0.31 -9.72 -7.64
N VAL A 95 -1.54 -10.23 -7.68
CA VAL A 95 -2.52 -10.12 -6.58
C VAL A 95 -2.13 -10.94 -5.34
N ASP A 96 -1.49 -12.10 -5.51
CA ASP A 96 -1.09 -12.96 -4.39
C ASP A 96 0.09 -12.37 -3.60
N GLY A 97 1.03 -11.73 -4.30
CA GLY A 97 2.12 -10.92 -3.74
C GLY A 97 1.56 -9.74 -2.95
N LEU A 98 0.65 -8.97 -3.56
CA LEU A 98 -0.05 -7.87 -2.88
C LEU A 98 -0.72 -8.36 -1.59
N LYS A 99 -1.40 -9.51 -1.62
CA LYS A 99 -2.06 -10.04 -0.42
C LYS A 99 -1.04 -10.32 0.69
N SER A 100 0.02 -11.03 0.33
CA SER A 100 1.08 -11.40 1.28
C SER A 100 1.74 -10.16 1.89
N ASP A 101 1.99 -9.15 1.08
CA ASP A 101 2.66 -7.91 1.50
C ASP A 101 1.75 -7.05 2.38
N MET A 102 0.46 -6.95 2.05
CA MET A 102 -0.51 -6.22 2.87
C MET A 102 -0.71 -6.88 4.25
N ASP A 103 -0.76 -8.22 4.30
CA ASP A 103 -0.82 -8.96 5.56
C ASP A 103 0.49 -8.80 6.36
N TYR A 104 1.65 -8.86 5.70
CA TYR A 104 2.95 -8.62 6.33
C TYR A 104 3.04 -7.23 6.93
N ILE A 105 2.72 -6.18 6.16
CA ILE A 105 2.81 -4.77 6.59
C ILE A 105 1.90 -4.51 7.78
N LYS A 106 0.66 -5.01 7.73
CA LYS A 106 -0.28 -4.93 8.86
C LYS A 106 0.31 -5.54 10.13
N ASN A 107 0.88 -6.74 10.03
CA ASN A 107 1.46 -7.45 11.19
C ASN A 107 2.73 -6.75 11.71
N TYR A 108 3.58 -6.31 10.79
CA TYR A 108 4.80 -5.56 11.10
C TYR A 108 4.48 -4.27 11.87
N LEU A 109 3.57 -3.44 11.35
CA LEU A 109 3.15 -2.21 12.01
C LEU A 109 2.48 -2.47 13.37
N ASN A 110 1.68 -3.53 13.49
CA ASN A 110 1.13 -3.93 14.79
C ASN A 110 2.22 -4.26 15.81
N SER A 111 3.27 -5.00 15.42
CA SER A 111 4.39 -5.31 16.31
C SER A 111 5.15 -4.05 16.76
N LEU A 112 5.39 -3.11 15.85
CA LEU A 112 6.02 -1.82 16.19
C LEU A 112 5.17 -1.02 17.17
N LYS A 113 3.84 -0.97 16.95
CA LYS A 113 2.90 -0.30 17.85
C LYS A 113 2.91 -0.90 19.26
N GLN A 114 3.07 -2.21 19.38
CA GLN A 114 3.16 -2.89 20.67
C GLN A 114 4.49 -2.58 21.38
N GLN A 115 5.61 -2.62 20.67
CA GLN A 115 6.93 -2.29 21.22
C GLN A 115 6.99 -0.86 21.79
N GLN A 116 6.36 0.10 21.10
CA GLN A 116 6.28 1.50 21.56
C GLN A 116 5.41 1.69 22.81
N LYS A 117 4.43 0.81 23.07
CA LYS A 117 3.60 0.87 24.29
C LYS A 117 4.30 0.30 25.52
N THR A 118 5.29 -0.56 25.31
CA THR A 118 6.07 -1.23 26.36
C THR A 118 7.40 -0.54 26.66
N SER A 119 7.77 0.49 25.87
CA SER A 119 8.94 1.33 26.09
C SER A 119 8.56 2.55 26.93
#